data_AF-A0A345ZMV1-F1
#
_entry.id   AF-A0A345ZMV1-F1
#
_cell.length_a   1.000
_cell.length_b   1.000
_cell.length_c   1.000
_cell.angle_alpha   90.00
_cell.angle_beta   90.00
_cell.angle_gamma   90.00
#
_symmetry.space_group_name_H-M   'P 1'
#
loop_
_entity.id
_entity.type
_entity.pdbx_description
1 polymer ?
#
loop_
_entity_poly.entity_id
_entity_poly.type
_entity_poly.pdbx_seq_one_letter_code
_entity_poly.pdbx_strand_id
1 'polypeptide(L)'
;MHEHPRNLRAVDPLDRVIEIDPSWLDFGPDDPLDAARWINPCAACGEEASLEFNGERWQVTCTCGQCGGPGQLAAIAAVNWNKSPLSRHPHYESLPFFALEGLSVPRAREKLGRIREYLEEQKRRCERRIREREPFGHRYFQRIRAYLAWTIYAQGLLRETENALFDDVAQTAPRVA
;
A
#
# COMPACT_ATOMS: atom_id res chain seq x y z
N MET A 1 -36.90 36.42 4.70
CA MET A 1 -37.03 34.97 4.46
C MET A 1 -36.02 34.60 3.39
N HIS A 2 -35.01 33.81 3.72
CA HIS A 2 -34.00 33.32 2.77
C HIS A 2 -34.43 31.94 2.28
N GLU A 3 -34.71 31.83 0.99
CA GLU A 3 -34.92 30.54 0.34
C GLU A 3 -33.57 29.84 0.18
N HIS A 4 -33.38 28.74 0.92
CA HIS A 4 -32.34 27.77 0.62
C HIS A 4 -32.72 27.02 -0.66
N PRO A 5 -31.91 27.03 -1.73
CA PRO A 5 -32.11 26.11 -2.83
C PRO A 5 -31.74 24.69 -2.37
N ARG A 6 -32.74 23.99 -1.83
CA ARG A 6 -32.81 22.53 -1.88
C ARG A 6 -32.95 22.14 -3.33
N ASN A 7 -31.87 21.64 -3.95
CA ASN A 7 -31.88 20.59 -4.97
C ASN A 7 -30.50 20.50 -5.65
N LEU A 8 -29.46 20.17 -4.88
CA LEU A 8 -28.38 19.33 -5.42
C LEU A 8 -28.87 17.89 -5.28
N ARG A 9 -29.76 17.48 -6.20
CA ARG A 9 -30.10 16.06 -6.34
C ARG A 9 -28.78 15.32 -6.58
N ALA A 10 -28.53 14.33 -5.73
CA ALA A 10 -27.39 13.45 -5.83
C ALA A 10 -27.29 12.93 -7.27
N VAL A 11 -26.21 13.32 -7.97
CA VAL A 11 -25.75 12.65 -9.17
C VAL A 11 -25.52 11.20 -8.78
N ASP A 12 -26.10 10.28 -9.55
CA ASP A 12 -26.18 8.84 -9.28
C ASP A 12 -24.85 8.29 -8.69
N PRO A 13 -24.86 7.55 -7.56
CA PRO A 13 -23.66 6.94 -7.00
C PRO A 13 -22.89 6.04 -7.99
N LEU A 14 -23.57 5.58 -9.05
CA LEU A 14 -23.01 4.74 -10.12
C LEU A 14 -22.34 5.54 -11.25
N ASP A 15 -22.53 6.87 -11.36
CA ASP A 15 -21.80 7.73 -12.32
C ASP A 15 -20.30 7.90 -11.97
N ARG A 16 -19.83 7.23 -10.90
CA ARG A 16 -18.42 7.21 -10.44
C ARG A 16 -17.66 5.95 -10.84
N VAL A 17 -18.23 5.11 -11.68
CA VAL A 17 -17.54 3.93 -12.21
C VAL A 17 -16.63 4.38 -13.35
N ILE A 18 -15.38 4.69 -12.99
CA ILE A 18 -14.30 4.63 -13.98
C ILE A 18 -14.13 3.14 -14.27
N GLU A 19 -14.57 2.70 -15.45
CA GLU A 19 -14.25 1.36 -15.95
C GLU A 19 -12.74 1.20 -15.90
N ILE A 20 -12.32 0.21 -15.11
CA ILE A 20 -10.93 -0.12 -14.91
C ILE A 20 -10.53 -0.95 -16.12
N ASP A 21 -9.56 -0.45 -16.87
CA ASP A 21 -8.99 -1.17 -18.01
C ASP A 21 -8.57 -2.59 -17.57
N PRO A 22 -9.05 -3.66 -18.23
CA PRO A 22 -8.69 -5.05 -17.94
C PRO A 22 -7.19 -5.35 -18.02
N SER A 23 -6.38 -4.48 -18.64
CA SER A 23 -4.92 -4.52 -18.58
C SER A 23 -4.32 -4.16 -17.20
N TRP A 24 -5.16 -3.97 -16.17
CA TRP A 24 -4.79 -3.88 -14.74
C TRP A 24 -4.08 -5.12 -14.15
N LEU A 25 -3.54 -6.00 -14.99
CA LEU A 25 -2.87 -7.26 -14.65
C LEU A 25 -1.51 -7.09 -13.97
N ASP A 26 -0.97 -5.86 -13.85
CA ASP A 26 0.35 -5.65 -13.23
C ASP A 26 0.33 -5.57 -11.70
N PHE A 27 -0.83 -5.40 -11.05
CA PHE A 27 -0.92 -5.24 -9.59
C PHE A 27 -1.48 -6.44 -8.83
N GLY A 28 -2.07 -7.42 -9.53
CA GLY A 28 -2.72 -8.59 -8.95
C GLY A 28 -4.24 -8.41 -8.75
N PRO A 29 -4.98 -9.47 -8.41
CA PRO A 29 -6.44 -9.45 -8.27
C PRO A 29 -6.95 -8.80 -6.97
N ASP A 30 -6.07 -8.60 -5.99
CA ASP A 30 -6.43 -8.09 -4.67
C ASP A 30 -6.54 -6.56 -4.62
N ASP A 31 -7.58 -6.06 -3.95
CA ASP A 31 -7.78 -4.61 -3.72
C ASP A 31 -7.03 -4.17 -2.46
N PRO A 32 -6.04 -3.25 -2.55
CA PRO A 32 -5.31 -2.76 -1.38
C PRO A 32 -6.20 -1.92 -0.45
N LEU A 33 -7.41 -1.55 -0.86
CA LEU A 33 -8.39 -0.91 0.01
C LEU A 33 -9.06 -1.88 0.99
N ASP A 34 -8.94 -3.20 0.79
CA ASP A 34 -9.36 -4.22 1.77
C ASP A 34 -8.32 -4.37 2.89
N ALA A 35 -7.89 -3.23 3.44
CA ALA A 35 -6.68 -3.09 4.25
C ALA A 35 -6.58 -4.05 5.44
N ALA A 36 -7.70 -4.38 6.08
CA ALA A 36 -7.74 -5.29 7.23
C ALA A 36 -7.22 -6.71 6.90
N ARG A 37 -7.31 -7.14 5.63
CA ARG A 37 -6.78 -8.44 5.17
C ARG A 37 -5.26 -8.45 5.04
N TRP A 38 -4.65 -7.27 4.97
CA TRP A 38 -3.26 -7.09 4.55
C TRP A 38 -2.39 -6.54 5.68
N ILE A 39 -2.67 -6.93 6.92
CA ILE A 39 -1.94 -6.50 8.11
C ILE A 39 -1.06 -7.65 8.59
N ASN A 40 0.24 -7.38 8.71
CA ASN A 40 1.18 -8.36 9.23
C ASN A 40 0.94 -8.61 10.73
N PRO A 41 1.23 -9.83 11.22
CA PRO A 41 1.23 -10.11 12.65
C PRO A 41 2.18 -9.21 13.43
N CYS A 42 1.89 -9.02 14.71
CA CYS A 42 2.76 -8.25 15.59
C CYS A 42 4.10 -8.96 15.83
N ALA A 43 5.20 -8.23 15.73
CA ALA A 43 6.54 -8.75 16.01
C ALA A 43 6.75 -9.10 17.50
N ALA A 44 6.03 -8.44 18.41
CA ALA A 44 6.21 -8.62 19.85
C ALA A 44 5.50 -9.87 20.41
N CYS A 45 4.25 -10.11 20.01
CA CYS A 45 3.45 -11.24 20.52
C CYS A 45 3.07 -12.27 19.45
N GLY A 46 3.31 -12.01 18.17
CA GLY A 46 2.95 -12.90 17.07
C GLY A 46 1.47 -12.90 16.68
N GLU A 47 0.61 -12.22 17.45
CA GLU A 47 -0.83 -12.17 17.21
C GLU A 47 -1.21 -11.27 16.03
N GLU A 48 -2.40 -11.52 15.48
CA GLU A 48 -3.02 -10.65 14.48
C GLU A 48 -3.32 -9.27 15.07
N ALA A 49 -3.05 -8.22 14.29
CA ALA A 49 -3.34 -6.85 14.66
C ALA A 49 -4.63 -6.37 13.98
N SER A 50 -5.43 -5.57 14.69
CA SER A 50 -6.70 -5.04 14.20
C SER A 50 -6.53 -3.64 13.62
N LEU A 51 -7.40 -3.30 12.66
CA LEU A 51 -7.47 -1.97 12.07
C LEU A 51 -8.69 -1.23 12.62
N GLU A 52 -8.47 -0.06 13.19
CA GLU A 52 -9.51 0.73 13.84
C GLU A 52 -9.50 2.19 13.36
N PHE A 53 -10.67 2.81 13.36
CA PHE A 53 -10.81 4.25 13.10
C PHE A 53 -11.11 4.97 14.41
N ASN A 54 -10.19 5.83 14.84
CA ASN A 54 -10.28 6.51 16.15
C ASN A 54 -11.10 7.81 16.13
N GLY A 55 -11.89 8.05 15.07
CA GLY A 55 -12.66 9.27 14.85
C GLY A 55 -11.98 10.27 13.91
N GLU A 56 -10.64 10.26 13.83
CA GLU A 56 -9.88 11.17 12.95
C GLU A 56 -8.96 10.45 11.97
N ARG A 57 -8.39 9.32 12.37
CA ARG A 57 -7.40 8.56 11.62
C ARG A 57 -7.63 7.07 11.78
N TRP A 58 -7.21 6.34 10.77
CA TRP A 58 -7.07 4.89 10.84
C TRP A 58 -5.78 4.54 11.56
N GLN A 59 -5.79 3.52 12.40
CA GLN A 59 -4.62 3.05 13.13
C GLN A 59 -4.70 1.54 13.30
N VAL A 60 -3.54 0.87 13.26
CA VAL A 60 -3.43 -0.55 13.57
C VAL A 60 -3.03 -0.72 15.02
N THR A 61 -3.72 -1.60 15.74
CA THR A 61 -3.50 -1.88 17.16
C THR A 61 -3.34 -3.38 17.35
N CYS A 62 -2.52 -3.76 18.33
CA CYS A 62 -2.37 -5.16 18.73
C CYS A 62 -2.84 -5.34 20.18
N THR A 63 -3.34 -6.52 20.51
CA THR A 63 -3.81 -6.90 21.85
C THR A 63 -2.73 -6.78 22.93
N CYS A 64 -1.44 -6.85 22.55
CA CYS A 64 -0.32 -6.64 23.47
C CYS A 64 -0.02 -5.16 23.77
N GLY A 65 -0.82 -4.22 23.24
CA GLY A 65 -0.68 -2.78 23.48
C GLY A 65 0.22 -2.04 22.50
N GLN A 66 0.79 -2.73 21.49
CA GLN A 66 1.53 -2.08 20.41
C GLN A 66 0.57 -1.37 19.45
N CYS A 67 0.95 -0.16 19.03
CA CYS A 67 0.14 0.68 18.17
C CYS A 67 0.98 1.26 17.03
N GLY A 68 0.51 1.10 15.80
CA GLY A 68 1.17 1.63 14.60
C GLY A 68 0.97 3.14 14.41
N GLY A 69 1.68 3.71 13.44
CA GLY A 69 1.48 5.10 13.04
C GLY A 69 0.12 5.33 12.36
N PRO A 70 -0.58 6.43 12.64
CA PRO A 70 -1.90 6.71 12.07
C PRO A 70 -1.85 6.97 10.55
N GLY A 71 -2.96 6.71 9.87
CA GLY A 71 -3.15 6.92 8.43
C GLY A 71 -4.47 7.63 8.13
N GLN A 72 -4.47 8.48 7.10
CA GLN A 72 -5.71 9.12 6.59
C GLN A 72 -6.62 8.13 5.85
N LEU A 73 -6.07 7.00 5.40
CA LEU A 73 -6.79 5.91 4.76
C LEU A 73 -6.43 4.61 5.48
N ALA A 74 -7.39 3.70 5.59
CA ALA A 74 -7.23 2.34 6.13
C ALA A 74 -5.97 1.64 5.56
N ALA A 75 -5.83 1.63 4.23
CA ALA A 75 -4.70 1.03 3.54
C ALA A 75 -3.35 1.67 3.90
N ILE A 76 -3.32 2.98 4.14
CA ILE A 76 -2.09 3.68 4.53
C ILE A 76 -1.72 3.35 5.99
N ALA A 77 -2.69 3.21 6.88
CA ALA A 77 -2.44 2.76 8.25
C ALA A 77 -1.89 1.32 8.28
N ALA A 78 -2.46 0.42 7.45
CA ALA A 78 -1.94 -0.93 7.30
C ALA A 78 -0.49 -0.95 6.81
N VAL A 79 -0.15 -0.19 5.76
CA VAL A 79 1.24 -0.09 5.28
C VAL A 79 2.17 0.55 6.33
N ASN A 80 1.70 1.56 7.07
CA ASN A 80 2.48 2.18 8.15
C ASN A 80 2.82 1.18 9.27
N TRP A 81 1.89 0.28 9.61
CA TRP A 81 2.16 -0.84 10.51
C TRP A 81 3.16 -1.82 9.90
N ASN A 82 2.89 -2.29 8.67
CA ASN A 82 3.69 -3.31 8.01
C ASN A 82 5.15 -2.91 7.76
N LYS A 83 5.44 -1.61 7.58
CA LYS A 83 6.83 -1.12 7.45
C LYS A 83 7.55 -0.96 8.80
N SER A 84 6.80 -0.97 9.89
CA SER A 84 7.32 -0.64 11.21
C SER A 84 7.98 -1.86 11.85
N PRO A 85 8.94 -1.66 12.77
CA PRO A 85 9.55 -2.76 13.52
C PRO A 85 8.55 -3.48 14.43
N LEU A 86 7.32 -2.96 14.59
CA LEU A 86 6.25 -3.59 15.35
C LEU A 86 5.58 -4.73 14.58
N SER A 87 5.82 -4.85 13.28
CA SER A 87 5.24 -5.89 12.44
C SER A 87 6.28 -6.93 12.06
N ARG A 88 5.84 -8.18 11.91
CA ARG A 88 6.68 -9.26 11.40
C ARG A 88 6.73 -9.16 9.87
N HIS A 89 7.88 -8.75 9.34
CA HIS A 89 8.07 -8.60 7.90
C HIS A 89 8.07 -9.97 7.21
N PRO A 90 7.27 -10.16 6.14
CA PRO A 90 7.30 -11.35 5.33
C PRO A 90 8.39 -11.23 4.25
N HIS A 91 8.64 -12.32 3.51
CA HIS A 91 9.49 -12.24 2.32
C HIS A 91 8.78 -11.45 1.20
N TYR A 92 9.52 -10.69 0.39
CA TYR A 92 8.91 -9.85 -0.65
C TYR A 92 8.05 -10.64 -1.65
N GLU A 93 8.43 -11.89 -1.93
CA GLU A 93 7.70 -12.78 -2.86
C GLU A 93 6.30 -13.14 -2.38
N SER A 94 6.07 -13.10 -1.06
CA SER A 94 4.78 -13.44 -0.46
C SER A 94 3.79 -12.27 -0.41
N LEU A 95 4.20 -11.10 -0.91
CA LEU A 95 3.28 -9.96 -0.99
C LEU A 95 2.12 -10.28 -1.95
N PRO A 96 0.88 -9.93 -1.57
CA PRO A 96 -0.31 -10.23 -2.39
C PRO A 96 -0.41 -9.35 -3.64
N PHE A 97 0.47 -8.37 -3.78
CA PHE A 97 0.45 -7.40 -4.88
C PHE A 97 1.66 -7.57 -5.79
N PHE A 98 1.53 -7.06 -7.02
CA PHE A 98 2.62 -6.90 -7.99
C PHE A 98 3.20 -8.20 -8.57
N ALA A 99 2.65 -9.37 -8.23
CA ALA A 99 3.07 -10.69 -8.72
C ALA A 99 4.60 -10.85 -8.69
N LEU A 100 5.16 -10.81 -7.47
CA LEU A 100 6.60 -10.87 -7.22
C LEU A 100 7.13 -12.29 -7.01
N GLU A 101 6.24 -13.27 -6.80
CA GLU A 101 6.58 -14.68 -6.61
C GLU A 101 7.50 -15.20 -7.72
N GLY A 102 8.61 -15.85 -7.33
CA GLY A 102 9.59 -16.42 -8.25
C GLY A 102 10.43 -15.41 -9.03
N LEU A 103 10.24 -14.10 -8.84
CA LEU A 103 11.12 -13.09 -9.43
C LEU A 103 12.40 -12.98 -8.62
N SER A 104 13.56 -13.02 -9.27
CA SER A 104 14.82 -12.66 -8.62
C SER A 104 14.85 -11.19 -8.19
N VAL A 105 15.66 -10.88 -7.17
CA VAL A 105 15.79 -9.52 -6.62
C VAL A 105 16.00 -8.44 -7.72
N PRO A 106 16.88 -8.61 -8.73
CA PRO A 106 17.02 -7.62 -9.80
C PRO A 106 15.74 -7.42 -10.64
N ARG A 107 15.03 -8.51 -10.97
CA ARG A 107 13.80 -8.45 -11.79
C ARG A 107 12.64 -7.85 -11.00
N ALA A 108 12.51 -8.22 -9.73
CA ALA A 108 11.52 -7.63 -8.82
C ALA A 108 11.76 -6.13 -8.62
N ARG A 109 13.03 -5.71 -8.46
CA ARG A 109 13.40 -4.30 -8.35
C ARG A 109 13.02 -3.50 -9.60
N GLU A 110 13.37 -4.01 -10.78
CA GLU A 110 13.01 -3.37 -12.05
C GLU A 110 11.49 -3.23 -12.19
N LYS A 111 10.74 -4.31 -11.91
CA LYS A 111 9.27 -4.31 -11.97
C LYS A 111 8.66 -3.28 -11.02
N LEU A 112 9.06 -3.28 -9.76
CA LEU A 112 8.56 -2.31 -8.77
C LEU A 112 8.96 -0.86 -9.12
N GLY A 113 10.12 -0.65 -9.73
CA GLY A 113 10.54 0.65 -10.25
C GLY A 113 9.55 1.20 -11.27
N ARG A 114 9.24 0.42 -12.31
CA ARG A 114 8.27 0.79 -13.36
C ARG A 114 6.87 1.03 -12.80
N ILE A 115 6.43 0.15 -11.89
CA ILE A 115 5.13 0.28 -11.20
C ILE A 115 5.07 1.60 -10.41
N ARG A 116 6.13 1.92 -9.66
CA ARG A 116 6.18 3.16 -8.87
C ARG A 116 6.09 4.40 -9.75
N GLU A 117 6.88 4.46 -10.82
CA GLU A 117 6.87 5.58 -11.77
C GLU A 117 5.47 5.81 -12.35
N TYR A 118 4.80 4.72 -12.76
CA TYR A 118 3.43 4.77 -13.23
C TYR A 118 2.47 5.32 -12.16
N LEU A 119 2.51 4.78 -10.94
CA LEU A 119 1.61 5.19 -9.86
C LEU A 119 1.83 6.64 -9.43
N GLU A 120 3.09 7.11 -9.39
CA GLU A 120 3.41 8.51 -9.12
C GLU A 120 2.83 9.44 -10.20
N GLU A 121 2.92 9.06 -11.47
CA GLU A 121 2.30 9.81 -12.56
C GLU A 121 0.77 9.85 -12.45
N GLN A 122 0.13 8.72 -12.18
CA GLN A 122 -1.33 8.68 -11.95
C GLN A 122 -1.75 9.54 -10.75
N LYS A 123 -0.95 9.54 -9.68
CA LYS A 123 -1.19 10.39 -8.50
C LYS A 123 -1.14 11.87 -8.88
N ARG A 124 -0.10 12.30 -9.62
CA ARG A 124 0.04 13.69 -10.10
C ARG A 124 -1.14 14.12 -11.00
N ARG A 125 -1.61 13.22 -11.88
CA ARG A 125 -2.79 13.47 -12.71
C ARG A 125 -4.05 13.70 -11.86
N CYS A 126 -4.29 12.86 -10.85
CA CYS A 126 -5.42 13.04 -9.94
C CYS A 126 -5.31 14.36 -9.15
N GLU A 127 -4.13 14.69 -8.63
CA GLU A 127 -3.86 15.95 -7.91
C GLU A 127 -4.09 17.18 -8.79
N ARG A 128 -3.74 17.12 -10.08
CA ARG A 128 -4.04 18.19 -11.04
C ARG A 128 -5.54 18.38 -11.22
N ARG A 129 -6.30 17.30 -11.46
CA ARG A 129 -7.77 17.34 -11.60
C ARG A 129 -8.46 17.89 -10.36
N ILE A 130 -7.98 17.53 -9.16
CA ILE A 130 -8.45 18.08 -7.89
C ILE A 130 -8.28 19.61 -7.86
N ARG A 131 -7.09 20.11 -8.23
CA ARG A 131 -6.81 21.55 -8.25
C ARG A 131 -7.67 22.29 -9.26
N GLU A 132 -7.92 21.67 -10.41
CA GLU A 132 -8.75 22.21 -11.50
C GLU A 132 -10.26 22.03 -11.24
N ARG A 133 -10.64 21.40 -10.11
CA ARG A 133 -12.03 21.06 -9.74
C ARG A 133 -12.75 20.22 -10.80
N GLU A 134 -12.01 19.43 -11.55
CA GLU A 134 -12.58 18.49 -12.51
C GLU A 134 -13.19 17.28 -11.78
N PRO A 135 -14.31 16.74 -12.28
CA PRO A 135 -14.84 15.47 -11.77
C PRO A 135 -13.78 14.36 -11.87
N PHE A 136 -13.53 13.61 -10.80
CA PHE A 136 -12.64 12.44 -10.84
C PHE A 136 -13.09 11.36 -9.86
N GLY A 137 -12.70 10.11 -10.13
CA GLY A 137 -13.02 8.96 -9.28
C GLY A 137 -12.24 8.99 -7.97
N HIS A 138 -12.88 9.42 -6.87
CA HIS A 138 -12.23 9.49 -5.55
C HIS A 138 -11.68 8.12 -5.08
N ARG A 139 -12.41 7.04 -5.36
CA ARG A 139 -11.97 5.67 -5.04
C ARG A 139 -10.74 5.25 -5.86
N TYR A 140 -10.69 5.63 -7.13
CA TYR A 140 -9.51 5.40 -7.98
C TYR A 140 -8.27 6.09 -7.39
N PHE A 141 -8.39 7.36 -6.98
CA PHE A 141 -7.28 8.08 -6.36
C PHE A 141 -6.82 7.43 -5.04
N GLN A 142 -7.76 6.96 -4.21
CA GLN A 142 -7.43 6.19 -3.00
C GLN A 142 -6.66 4.91 -3.32
N ARG A 143 -7.06 4.16 -4.36
CA ARG A 143 -6.33 2.96 -4.81
C ARG A 143 -4.93 3.28 -5.30
N ILE A 144 -4.75 4.32 -6.12
CA ILE A 144 -3.42 4.75 -6.57
C ILE A 144 -2.52 5.07 -5.36
N ARG A 145 -3.03 5.80 -4.37
CA ARG A 145 -2.28 6.09 -3.13
C ARG A 145 -1.95 4.82 -2.34
N ALA A 146 -2.88 3.88 -2.26
CA ALA A 146 -2.69 2.62 -1.55
C ALA A 146 -1.63 1.75 -2.24
N TYR A 147 -1.74 1.50 -3.54
CA TYR A 147 -0.74 0.76 -4.31
C TYR A 147 0.63 1.43 -4.25
N LEU A 148 0.70 2.77 -4.29
CA LEU A 148 1.98 3.48 -4.18
C LEU A 148 2.65 3.21 -2.82
N ALA A 149 1.88 3.24 -1.73
CA ALA A 149 2.38 2.91 -0.40
C ALA A 149 2.86 1.45 -0.32
N TRP A 150 2.09 0.52 -0.87
CA TRP A 150 2.47 -0.89 -0.96
C TRP A 150 3.72 -1.12 -1.82
N THR A 151 3.89 -0.37 -2.91
CA THR A 151 5.08 -0.45 -3.77
C THR A 151 6.32 -0.02 -3.00
N ILE A 152 6.24 1.06 -2.22
CA ILE A 152 7.34 1.53 -1.36
C ILE A 152 7.67 0.48 -0.29
N TYR A 153 6.66 -0.15 0.31
CA TYR A 153 6.86 -1.22 1.27
C TYR A 153 7.55 -2.44 0.64
N ALA A 154 7.10 -2.88 -0.53
CA ALA A 154 7.71 -3.97 -1.29
C ALA A 154 9.18 -3.69 -1.65
N GLN A 155 9.51 -2.46 -2.03
CA GLN A 155 10.88 -2.02 -2.25
C GLN A 155 11.73 -2.10 -0.97
N GLY A 156 11.14 -1.84 0.20
CA GLY A 156 11.78 -2.02 1.50
C GLY A 156 12.13 -3.48 1.77
N LEU A 157 11.17 -4.40 1.58
CA LEU A 157 11.39 -5.84 1.75
C LEU A 157 12.46 -6.38 0.79
N LEU A 158 12.47 -5.93 -0.47
CA LEU A 158 13.53 -6.31 -1.42
C LEU A 158 14.92 -5.90 -0.95
N ARG A 159 15.04 -4.72 -0.34
CA ARG A 159 16.31 -4.23 0.20
C ARG A 159 16.76 -5.05 1.40
N GLU A 160 15.84 -5.46 2.27
CA GLU A 160 16.13 -6.37 3.39
C GLU A 160 16.66 -7.72 2.86
N THR A 161 16.00 -8.31 1.86
CA THR A 161 16.49 -9.56 1.23
C THR A 161 17.85 -9.38 0.57
N GLU A 162 18.06 -8.28 -0.16
CA GLU A 162 19.35 -8.00 -0.79
C GLU A 162 20.49 -7.87 0.23
N ASN A 163 20.26 -7.16 1.34
CA ASN A 163 21.24 -7.06 2.42
C ASN A 163 21.57 -8.43 3.02
N ALA A 164 20.56 -9.28 3.25
CA ALA A 164 20.76 -10.63 3.77
C ALA A 164 21.63 -11.49 2.84
N LEU A 165 21.48 -11.35 1.51
CA LEU A 165 22.34 -12.03 0.54
C LEU A 165 23.79 -11.55 0.63
N PHE A 166 24.02 -10.24 0.79
CA PHE A 166 25.37 -9.71 0.95
C PHE A 166 26.03 -10.16 2.25
N ASP A 167 25.27 -10.20 3.35
CA ASP A 167 25.75 -10.66 4.65
C ASP A 167 26.15 -12.15 4.61
N ASP A 168 25.39 -12.98 3.90
CA ASP A 168 25.69 -14.41 3.73
C ASP A 168 26.97 -14.63 2.92
N VAL A 169 27.15 -13.89 1.82
CA VAL A 169 28.39 -13.90 1.01
C VAL A 169 29.60 -13.46 1.84
N ALA A 170 29.44 -12.44 2.68
CA ALA A 170 30.53 -11.97 3.55
C ALA A 170 30.91 -12.99 4.62
N GLN A 171 29.95 -13.76 5.14
CA GLN A 171 30.18 -14.81 6.15
C GLN A 171 30.78 -16.09 5.56
N THR A 172 30.47 -16.41 4.30
CA THR A 172 30.92 -17.62 3.61
C THR A 172 32.22 -17.45 2.81
N ALA A 173 32.73 -16.21 2.68
CA ALA A 173 34.00 -15.95 2.02
C ALA A 173 35.17 -16.63 2.77
N PRO A 174 36.05 -17.38 2.07
CA PRO A 174 37.19 -18.02 2.71
C PRO A 174 38.11 -16.96 3.34
N ARG A 175 38.33 -17.07 4.64
CA ARG A 175 39.33 -16.25 5.34
C ARG A 175 40.69 -16.65 4.81
N VAL A 176 41.31 -15.77 4.03
CA VAL A 176 42.72 -15.93 3.62
C VAL A 176 43.55 -15.87 4.91
N ALA A 177 44.15 -17.00 5.27
CA ALA A 177 45.07 -17.14 6.39
C ALA A 177 46.47 -16.62 6.01
#